data_AF-A0A933ANA1-F1
#
_entry.id   AF-A0A933ANA1-F1
#
_cell.length_a   1.000
_cell.length_b   1.000
_cell.length_c   1.000
_cell.angle_alpha   90.00
_cell.angle_beta   90.00
_cell.angle_gamma   90.00
#
_symmetry.space_group_name_H-M   'P 1'
#
loop_
_entity.id
_entity.type
_entity.pdbx_description
1 polymer ?
#
loop_
_entity_poly.entity_id
_entity_poly.type
_entity_poly.pdbx_seq_one_letter_code
_entity_poly.pdbx_strand_id
1 'polypeptide(L)'
;MAPSRSIVVAALGFVLAACGIAVAADATPRPLLPVVAFIKTNTPPPTRAQALQGGNQSAAVAASGDLSGVGAAAIATGTQTTTPTPPSKTVSRSATVKELTNQVFTRANVAAAEQSAALGQVISVGGSVRTLDNSKARIDLTEGTIVRLAPLTSFTVSALNKDAVNPLTQLQLLFGKIWIILKGGTLDVQTPVGVASVRGSFMSVAYNAALQQTIITCLEGLCNVLFNNVELPMTDAEQITIPFPGRVGGIDPFEILDWLANNPESEAVVPTNTPTLLPPPATATNTPVPPNPATASNTPTATVTRTPTVTATVTQTPTVTVTQTPTATATATATSITSLVVDSVADAVDAS
;
A
#
# COMPACT_ATOMS: atom_id res chain seq x y z
N MET A 1 29.59 -43.97 52.06
CA MET A 1 30.65 -43.22 51.34
C MET A 1 30.32 -43.21 49.87
N ALA A 2 29.92 -42.03 49.35
CA ALA A 2 29.90 -41.56 47.95
C ALA A 2 28.77 -40.51 47.85
N PRO A 3 29.04 -39.26 47.39
CA PRO A 3 28.11 -38.15 47.55
C PRO A 3 27.15 -37.98 46.37
N SER A 4 25.95 -37.50 46.71
CA SER A 4 24.86 -37.10 45.83
C SER A 4 25.23 -35.83 45.04
N ARG A 5 25.08 -35.86 43.71
CA ARG A 5 25.21 -34.70 42.83
C ARG A 5 23.84 -34.03 42.66
N SER A 6 23.68 -32.85 43.25
CA SER A 6 22.55 -31.95 42.95
C SER A 6 22.88 -31.12 41.71
N ILE A 7 22.02 -31.21 40.70
CA ILE A 7 22.01 -30.34 39.52
C ILE A 7 21.26 -29.06 39.90
N VAL A 8 21.95 -27.92 39.83
CA VAL A 8 21.35 -26.58 39.94
C VAL A 8 20.85 -26.19 38.56
N VAL A 9 19.53 -26.12 38.39
CA VAL A 9 18.89 -25.52 37.21
C VAL A 9 18.81 -24.02 37.46
N ALA A 10 19.60 -23.24 36.71
CA ALA A 10 19.50 -21.79 36.70
C ALA A 10 18.27 -21.36 35.89
N ALA A 11 17.25 -20.85 36.59
CA ALA A 11 16.14 -20.15 35.96
C ALA A 11 16.57 -18.71 35.61
N LEU A 12 16.77 -18.42 34.33
CA LEU A 12 16.82 -17.04 33.84
C LEU A 12 15.41 -16.46 33.86
N GLY A 13 15.11 -15.62 34.86
CA GLY A 13 13.92 -14.79 34.91
C GLY A 13 14.08 -13.58 33.97
N PHE A 14 13.22 -13.53 32.95
CA PHE A 14 13.06 -12.42 32.01
C PHE A 14 12.28 -11.29 32.70
N VAL A 15 12.89 -10.11 32.87
CA VAL A 15 12.21 -8.92 33.41
C VAL A 15 11.56 -8.18 32.23
N LEU A 16 10.23 -8.27 32.13
CA LEU A 16 9.41 -7.40 31.26
C LEU A 16 9.32 -6.01 31.90
N ALA A 17 9.95 -5.00 31.30
CA ALA A 17 9.72 -3.61 31.64
C ALA A 17 8.45 -3.10 30.91
N ALA A 18 7.36 -2.94 31.66
CA ALA A 18 6.15 -2.27 31.18
C ALA A 18 6.38 -0.75 31.18
N CYS A 19 6.39 -0.14 29.99
CA CYS A 19 6.42 1.31 29.82
C CYS A 19 4.99 1.86 29.97
N GLY A 20 4.69 2.42 31.15
CA GLY A 20 3.42 3.10 31.41
C GLY A 20 3.45 4.53 30.87
N ILE A 21 2.67 4.80 29.83
CA ILE A 21 2.39 6.15 29.34
C ILE A 21 1.30 6.75 30.24
N ALA A 22 1.68 7.70 31.09
CA ALA A 22 0.71 8.53 31.81
C ALA A 22 0.21 9.64 30.88
N VAL A 23 -1.06 9.55 30.47
CA VAL A 23 -1.78 10.62 29.76
C VAL A 23 -2.34 11.58 30.80
N ALA A 24 -1.87 12.82 30.81
CA ALA A 24 -2.45 13.89 31.58
C ALA A 24 -3.84 14.24 31.01
N ALA A 25 -4.89 13.96 31.78
CA ALA A 25 -6.26 14.38 31.46
C ALA A 25 -6.45 15.84 31.89
N ASP A 26 -6.48 16.74 30.92
CA ASP A 26 -6.91 18.12 31.10
C ASP A 26 -8.44 18.17 31.14
N ALA A 27 -9.00 18.38 32.33
CA ALA A 27 -10.43 18.43 32.59
C ALA A 27 -10.92 19.88 32.49
N THR A 28 -11.32 20.31 31.29
CA THR A 28 -12.16 21.50 31.11
C THR A 28 -13.55 21.08 30.56
N PRO A 29 -14.65 21.44 31.24
CA PRO A 29 -15.99 21.05 30.80
C PRO A 29 -16.42 21.90 29.60
N ARG A 30 -16.56 21.27 28.43
CA ARG A 30 -17.18 21.90 27.24
C ARG A 30 -18.71 21.80 27.32
N PRO A 31 -19.45 22.86 26.98
CA PRO A 31 -20.91 22.85 26.98
C PRO A 31 -21.47 21.97 25.86
N LEU A 32 -22.51 21.18 26.20
CA LEU A 32 -23.25 20.29 25.32
C LEU A 32 -24.05 21.10 24.28
N LEU A 33 -23.77 20.85 23.00
CA LEU A 33 -24.64 21.27 21.89
C LEU A 33 -25.70 20.18 21.64
N PRO A 34 -26.94 20.54 21.27
CA PRO A 34 -28.03 19.57 21.08
C PRO A 34 -27.80 18.69 19.85
N VAL A 35 -27.92 17.38 20.05
CA VAL A 35 -27.94 16.35 19.00
C VAL A 35 -29.27 16.43 18.27
N VAL A 36 -29.25 16.87 17.00
CA VAL A 36 -30.38 16.74 16.08
C VAL A 36 -30.36 15.32 15.52
N ALA A 37 -31.30 14.49 15.96
CA ALA A 37 -31.50 13.15 15.44
C ALA A 37 -32.08 13.20 14.01
N PHE A 38 -31.28 12.82 13.00
CA PHE A 38 -31.77 12.55 11.65
C PHE A 38 -32.18 11.07 11.55
N ILE A 39 -33.48 10.81 11.62
CA ILE A 39 -34.06 9.50 11.30
C ILE A 39 -34.07 9.38 9.76
N LYS A 40 -33.14 8.60 9.21
CA LYS A 40 -33.20 8.16 7.80
C LYS A 40 -34.17 6.99 7.69
N THR A 41 -35.38 7.25 7.19
CA THR A 41 -36.31 6.21 6.77
C THR A 41 -35.84 5.63 5.43
N ASN A 42 -35.47 4.35 5.43
CA ASN A 42 -35.20 3.57 4.22
C ASN A 42 -36.51 3.30 3.48
N THR A 43 -36.78 4.03 2.40
CA THR A 43 -37.77 3.66 1.38
C THR A 43 -37.05 3.18 0.12
N PRO A 44 -37.39 1.99 -0.42
CA PRO A 44 -36.81 1.48 -1.66
C PRO A 44 -37.28 2.27 -2.89
N PRO A 45 -36.45 2.40 -3.95
CA PRO A 45 -36.80 3.14 -5.15
C PRO A 45 -37.85 2.39 -6.01
N PRO A 46 -38.75 3.11 -6.71
CA PRO A 46 -39.74 2.48 -7.58
C PRO A 46 -39.12 2.00 -8.89
N THR A 47 -39.45 0.76 -9.25
CA THR A 47 -39.19 0.10 -10.52
C THR A 47 -39.85 0.89 -11.66
N ARG A 48 -39.06 1.43 -12.59
CA ARG A 48 -39.59 2.14 -13.76
C ARG A 48 -39.70 1.17 -14.95
N ALA A 49 -40.93 0.81 -15.28
CA ALA A 49 -41.31 0.07 -16.47
C ALA A 49 -41.02 0.87 -17.75
N GLN A 50 -40.64 0.13 -18.80
CA GLN A 50 -40.45 0.59 -20.17
C GLN A 50 -41.79 0.93 -20.85
N ALA A 51 -41.82 1.99 -21.66
CA ALA A 51 -42.69 2.10 -22.83
C ALA A 51 -42.23 3.21 -23.80
N LEU A 52 -42.33 2.87 -25.10
CA LEU A 52 -42.54 3.71 -26.30
C LEU A 52 -41.34 4.28 -27.09
N GLN A 53 -41.00 3.52 -28.15
CA GLN A 53 -41.09 3.84 -29.60
C GLN A 53 -40.69 5.21 -30.17
N GLY A 54 -39.98 5.12 -31.31
CA GLY A 54 -39.70 6.15 -32.31
C GLY A 54 -38.19 6.13 -32.61
N GLY A 55 -37.67 5.57 -33.71
CA GLY A 55 -38.11 5.63 -35.10
C GLY A 55 -36.98 6.32 -35.87
N ASN A 56 -36.22 5.59 -36.68
CA ASN A 56 -35.64 6.15 -37.89
C ASN A 56 -35.10 5.08 -38.83
N GLN A 57 -35.60 5.15 -40.06
CA GLN A 57 -35.22 4.35 -41.21
C GLN A 57 -34.01 4.96 -41.93
N SER A 58 -33.19 4.11 -42.54
CA SER A 58 -32.43 4.39 -43.76
C SER A 58 -32.12 3.03 -44.40
N ALA A 59 -32.90 2.65 -45.41
CA ALA A 59 -32.62 2.85 -46.83
C ALA A 59 -31.64 1.78 -47.38
N ALA A 60 -32.21 0.71 -47.96
CA ALA A 60 -31.54 -0.10 -48.95
C ALA A 60 -32.52 -0.39 -50.11
N VAL A 61 -32.05 0.00 -51.28
CA VAL A 61 -32.69 -0.04 -52.60
C VAL A 61 -32.79 -1.48 -53.10
N ALA A 62 -33.96 -1.90 -53.60
CA ALA A 62 -34.05 -3.01 -54.54
C ALA A 62 -35.29 -2.88 -55.43
N ALA A 63 -35.07 -3.16 -56.71
CA ALA A 63 -35.93 -2.88 -57.83
C ALA A 63 -37.15 -3.80 -57.96
N SER A 64 -38.14 -3.27 -58.67
CA SER A 64 -39.35 -3.91 -59.19
C SER A 64 -39.06 -5.07 -60.14
N GLY A 65 -39.77 -6.18 -59.95
CA GLY A 65 -39.85 -7.34 -60.84
C GLY A 65 -41.12 -8.14 -60.52
N ASP A 66 -41.74 -8.65 -61.57
CA ASP A 66 -43.18 -8.84 -61.78
C ASP A 66 -43.67 -10.28 -61.51
N LEU A 67 -45.01 -10.43 -61.45
CA LEU A 67 -45.88 -11.60 -61.68
C LEU A 67 -45.96 -12.78 -60.69
N SER A 68 -47.15 -12.86 -60.07
CA SER A 68 -48.15 -13.94 -60.23
C SER A 68 -47.71 -15.40 -60.05
N GLY A 69 -48.06 -15.98 -58.90
CA GLY A 69 -48.02 -17.43 -58.69
C GLY A 69 -48.74 -17.85 -57.40
N VAL A 70 -49.89 -18.50 -57.57
CA VAL A 70 -50.72 -19.06 -56.50
C VAL A 70 -50.00 -20.27 -55.90
N GLY A 71 -49.66 -20.24 -54.61
CA GLY A 71 -49.03 -21.35 -53.91
C GLY A 71 -49.22 -21.25 -52.41
N ALA A 72 -50.09 -22.08 -51.85
CA ALA A 72 -50.26 -22.26 -50.42
C ALA A 72 -48.97 -22.86 -49.83
N ALA A 73 -48.16 -22.03 -49.16
CA ALA A 73 -46.98 -22.47 -48.42
C ALA A 73 -47.30 -22.54 -46.92
N ALA A 74 -47.03 -23.70 -46.34
CA ALA A 74 -47.21 -24.02 -44.94
C ALA A 74 -46.41 -23.07 -44.02
N ILE A 75 -47.03 -22.70 -42.90
CA ILE A 75 -46.37 -21.99 -41.79
C ILE A 75 -45.33 -22.95 -41.20
N ALA A 76 -44.07 -22.77 -41.58
CA ALA A 76 -42.95 -23.46 -40.94
C ALA A 76 -42.72 -22.82 -39.57
N THR A 77 -43.14 -23.52 -38.53
CA THR A 77 -42.82 -23.26 -37.13
C THR A 77 -41.30 -23.42 -36.95
N GLY A 78 -40.56 -22.33 -37.17
CA GLY A 78 -39.12 -22.29 -36.91
C GLY A 78 -38.87 -22.41 -35.41
N THR A 79 -38.60 -23.62 -34.93
CA THR A 79 -38.02 -23.86 -33.61
C THR A 79 -36.64 -23.22 -33.59
N GLN A 80 -36.53 -22.05 -32.94
CA GLN A 80 -35.24 -21.47 -32.57
C GLN A 80 -34.56 -22.43 -31.61
N THR A 81 -33.61 -23.21 -32.15
CA THR A 81 -32.65 -23.97 -31.37
C THR A 81 -31.78 -22.98 -30.61
N THR A 82 -32.10 -22.72 -29.34
CA THR A 82 -31.22 -22.01 -28.42
C THR A 82 -29.97 -22.87 -28.23
N THR A 83 -28.91 -22.57 -28.98
CA THR A 83 -27.59 -23.17 -28.75
C THR A 83 -27.20 -22.85 -27.31
N PRO A 84 -27.04 -23.86 -26.42
CA PRO A 84 -26.64 -23.60 -25.05
C PRO A 84 -25.29 -22.92 -25.06
N THR A 85 -25.22 -21.72 -24.47
CA THR A 85 -23.93 -21.04 -24.24
C THR A 85 -23.04 -22.00 -23.46
N PRO A 86 -21.83 -22.34 -23.96
CA PRO A 86 -20.94 -23.24 -23.25
C PRO A 86 -20.71 -22.70 -21.83
N PRO A 87 -20.72 -23.57 -20.80
CA PRO A 87 -20.55 -23.13 -19.43
C PRO A 87 -19.24 -22.36 -19.31
N SER A 88 -19.34 -21.07 -18.97
CA SER A 88 -18.18 -20.23 -18.77
C SER A 88 -17.33 -20.86 -17.67
N LYS A 89 -16.10 -21.27 -18.01
CA LYS A 89 -15.17 -21.98 -17.13
C LYS A 89 -14.86 -21.07 -15.94
N THR A 90 -15.57 -21.31 -14.84
CA THR A 90 -15.44 -20.53 -13.61
C THR A 90 -14.13 -20.92 -12.95
N VAL A 91 -13.10 -20.09 -13.11
CA VAL A 91 -11.81 -20.30 -12.44
C VAL A 91 -11.92 -19.74 -11.02
N SER A 92 -11.64 -20.58 -10.03
CA SER A 92 -11.54 -20.11 -8.64
C SER A 92 -10.23 -19.35 -8.48
N ARG A 93 -10.33 -18.03 -8.27
CA ARG A 93 -9.18 -17.17 -7.97
C ARG A 93 -8.95 -17.08 -6.47
N SER A 94 -7.68 -17.02 -6.06
CA SER A 94 -7.30 -16.95 -4.65
C SER A 94 -6.03 -16.12 -4.45
N ALA A 95 -5.85 -15.60 -3.25
CA ALA A 95 -4.64 -14.89 -2.83
C ALA A 95 -3.91 -15.74 -1.77
N THR A 96 -2.61 -15.99 -1.95
CA THR A 96 -1.83 -16.90 -1.10
C THR A 96 -0.62 -16.22 -0.53
N VAL A 97 -0.34 -16.42 0.75
CA VAL A 97 0.88 -15.93 1.41
C VAL A 97 2.09 -16.72 0.90
N LYS A 98 3.07 -16.04 0.31
CA LYS A 98 4.27 -16.66 -0.29
C LYS A 98 5.58 -16.30 0.40
N GLU A 99 5.70 -15.10 0.96
CA GLU A 99 6.86 -14.69 1.74
C GLU A 99 6.38 -13.99 3.01
N LEU A 100 7.10 -14.21 4.11
CA LEU A 100 6.84 -13.58 5.40
C LEU A 100 8.18 -13.16 6.02
N THR A 101 8.18 -11.97 6.62
CA THR A 101 9.31 -11.48 7.43
C THR A 101 8.73 -10.95 8.73
N ASN A 102 9.30 -11.40 9.86
CA ASN A 102 8.88 -11.05 11.22
C ASN A 102 7.38 -11.34 11.47
N GLN A 103 6.68 -10.45 12.17
CA GLN A 103 5.32 -10.66 12.65
C GLN A 103 4.29 -10.16 11.64
N VAL A 104 3.57 -11.09 11.03
CA VAL A 104 2.46 -10.84 10.12
C VAL A 104 1.23 -11.56 10.65
N PHE A 105 0.10 -10.87 10.63
CA PHE A 105 -1.20 -11.42 11.01
C PHE A 105 -2.07 -11.54 9.78
N THR A 106 -2.90 -12.56 9.76
CA THR A 106 -3.86 -12.82 8.69
C THR A 106 -5.19 -13.20 9.28
N ARG A 107 -6.22 -12.85 8.53
CA ARG A 107 -7.57 -13.36 8.71
C ARG A 107 -7.99 -13.95 7.37
N ALA A 108 -8.29 -15.25 7.33
CA ALA A 108 -8.51 -15.95 6.06
C ALA A 108 -9.78 -15.46 5.31
N ASN A 109 -10.80 -15.06 6.05
CA ASN A 109 -12.08 -14.53 5.55
C ASN A 109 -12.84 -13.83 6.70
N VAL A 110 -14.02 -13.27 6.44
CA VAL A 110 -14.81 -12.54 7.46
C VAL A 110 -15.18 -13.35 8.71
N ALA A 111 -15.29 -14.68 8.61
CA ALA A 111 -15.70 -15.55 9.72
C ALA A 111 -14.50 -16.08 10.52
N ALA A 112 -13.28 -15.99 9.98
CA ALA A 112 -12.07 -16.42 10.65
C ALA A 112 -11.62 -15.38 11.69
N ALA A 113 -10.99 -15.86 12.76
CA ALA A 113 -10.25 -14.99 13.67
C ALA A 113 -8.94 -14.52 13.01
N GLU A 114 -8.44 -13.37 13.45
CA GLU A 114 -7.07 -12.95 13.13
C GLU A 114 -6.08 -13.86 13.87
N GLN A 115 -5.07 -14.33 13.16
CA GLN A 115 -4.03 -15.22 13.68
C GLN A 115 -2.67 -14.87 13.07
N SER A 116 -1.59 -15.45 13.61
CA SER A 116 -0.28 -15.35 12.96
C SER A 116 -0.33 -15.96 11.56
N ALA A 117 0.27 -15.27 10.60
CA ALA A 117 0.32 -15.72 9.22
C ALA A 117 1.15 -17.00 9.07
N ALA A 118 0.74 -17.88 8.17
CA ALA A 118 1.51 -19.05 7.74
C ALA A 118 1.76 -18.99 6.22
N LEU A 119 2.91 -19.51 5.79
CA LEU A 119 3.20 -19.68 4.36
C LEU A 119 2.20 -20.65 3.73
N GLY A 120 1.76 -20.35 2.51
CA GLY A 120 0.74 -21.12 1.81
C GLY A 120 -0.69 -20.87 2.28
N GLN A 121 -0.89 -20.03 3.29
CA GLN A 121 -2.23 -19.67 3.74
C GLN A 121 -2.98 -18.91 2.65
N VAL A 122 -4.22 -19.33 2.39
CA VAL A 122 -5.12 -18.69 1.43
C VAL A 122 -5.94 -17.61 2.12
N ILE A 123 -5.93 -16.42 1.54
CA ILE A 123 -6.74 -15.27 1.91
C ILE A 123 -7.86 -15.15 0.86
N SER A 124 -9.09 -15.37 1.31
CA SER A 124 -10.29 -15.26 0.47
C SER A 124 -10.90 -13.87 0.58
N VAL A 125 -11.97 -13.63 -0.19
CA VAL A 125 -12.77 -12.39 -0.06
C VAL A 125 -13.20 -12.17 1.40
N GLY A 126 -13.04 -10.93 1.86
CA GLY A 126 -13.23 -10.47 3.23
C GLY A 126 -12.08 -10.82 4.19
N GLY A 127 -11.09 -11.58 3.74
CA GLY A 127 -9.86 -11.83 4.47
C GLY A 127 -8.95 -10.60 4.48
N SER A 128 -8.06 -10.53 5.47
CA SER A 128 -7.15 -9.40 5.66
C SER A 128 -5.73 -9.87 5.99
N VAL A 129 -4.77 -9.02 5.71
CA VAL A 129 -3.35 -9.21 6.06
C VAL A 129 -2.86 -7.93 6.72
N ARG A 130 -2.11 -8.10 7.82
CA ARG A 130 -1.55 -7.00 8.61
C ARG A 130 -0.09 -7.27 8.96
N THR A 131 0.79 -6.37 8.59
CA THR A 131 2.21 -6.36 8.98
C THR A 131 2.42 -5.40 10.14
N LEU A 132 3.28 -5.78 11.09
CA LEU A 132 3.73 -4.89 12.16
C LEU A 132 5.00 -4.11 11.74
N ASP A 133 5.64 -3.47 12.72
CA ASP A 133 6.95 -2.86 12.56
C ASP A 133 7.99 -3.88 12.08
N ASN A 134 8.82 -3.47 11.14
CA ASN A 134 9.86 -4.30 10.51
C ASN A 134 9.34 -5.58 9.84
N SER A 135 8.03 -5.75 9.69
CA SER A 135 7.44 -6.93 9.06
C SER A 135 7.16 -6.70 7.59
N LYS A 136 7.25 -7.76 6.79
CA LYS A 136 6.91 -7.72 5.36
C LYS A 136 6.15 -8.99 4.98
N ALA A 137 5.33 -8.90 3.94
CA ALA A 137 4.66 -10.05 3.39
C ALA A 137 4.58 -9.94 1.86
N ARG A 138 4.57 -11.10 1.20
CA ARG A 138 4.25 -11.23 -0.23
C ARG A 138 3.02 -12.10 -0.38
N ILE A 139 2.05 -11.59 -1.12
CA ILE A 139 0.83 -12.30 -1.49
C ILE A 139 0.83 -12.51 -2.99
N ASP A 140 0.68 -13.75 -3.43
CA ASP A 140 0.54 -14.09 -4.85
C ASP A 140 -0.91 -14.46 -5.13
N LEU A 141 -1.47 -13.87 -6.19
CA LEU A 141 -2.76 -14.29 -6.73
C LEU A 141 -2.57 -15.41 -7.75
N THR A 142 -3.63 -16.19 -7.96
CA THR A 142 -3.63 -17.35 -8.88
C THR A 142 -3.20 -17.05 -10.32
N GLU A 143 -3.39 -15.82 -10.78
CA GLU A 143 -2.99 -15.35 -12.12
C GLU A 143 -1.54 -14.84 -12.20
N GLY A 144 -0.79 -14.88 -11.08
CA GLY A 144 0.61 -14.46 -11.02
C GLY A 144 0.83 -13.00 -10.61
N THR A 145 -0.24 -12.25 -10.31
CA THR A 145 -0.13 -10.93 -9.70
C THR A 145 0.52 -11.04 -8.33
N ILE A 146 1.49 -10.18 -8.07
CA ILE A 146 2.20 -10.10 -6.79
C ILE A 146 1.74 -8.83 -6.06
N VAL A 147 1.41 -8.98 -4.79
CA VAL A 147 1.16 -7.86 -3.86
C VAL A 147 2.15 -7.96 -2.71
N ARG A 148 3.09 -7.02 -2.65
CA ARG A 148 4.06 -6.91 -1.55
C ARG A 148 3.58 -5.88 -0.54
N LEU A 149 3.77 -6.17 0.74
CA LEU A 149 3.35 -5.34 1.87
C LEU A 149 4.57 -4.77 2.56
N ALA A 150 4.55 -3.46 2.78
CA ALA A 150 5.53 -2.76 3.61
C ALA A 150 5.32 -3.09 5.10
N PRO A 151 6.24 -2.67 5.99
CA PRO A 151 5.96 -2.56 7.42
C PRO A 151 4.72 -1.71 7.69
N LEU A 152 4.09 -1.94 8.85
CA LEU A 152 2.91 -1.19 9.30
C LEU A 152 1.84 -1.06 8.21
N THR A 153 1.43 -2.17 7.61
CA THR A 153 0.47 -2.19 6.51
C THR A 153 -0.69 -3.09 6.83
N SER A 154 -1.91 -2.65 6.53
CA SER A 154 -3.12 -3.47 6.67
C SER A 154 -4.02 -3.32 5.46
N PHE A 155 -4.38 -4.44 4.83
CA PHE A 155 -5.35 -4.44 3.75
C PHE A 155 -6.35 -5.59 3.89
N THR A 156 -7.50 -5.46 3.22
CA THR A 156 -8.56 -6.48 3.09
C THR A 156 -8.79 -6.79 1.62
N VAL A 157 -9.05 -8.06 1.30
CA VAL A 157 -9.48 -8.47 -0.05
C VAL A 157 -10.98 -8.24 -0.16
N SER A 158 -11.40 -7.19 -0.87
CA SER A 158 -12.81 -6.84 -1.03
C SER A 158 -13.50 -7.67 -2.12
N ALA A 159 -12.77 -7.97 -3.20
CA ALA A 159 -13.31 -8.80 -4.29
C ALA A 159 -12.21 -9.54 -5.05
N LEU A 160 -12.54 -10.75 -5.49
CA LEU A 160 -11.82 -11.53 -6.49
C LEU A 160 -12.88 -12.05 -7.47
N ASN A 161 -13.02 -11.40 -8.62
CA ASN A 161 -13.98 -11.90 -9.60
C ASN A 161 -13.50 -13.24 -10.19
N LYS A 162 -14.42 -14.02 -10.77
CA LYS A 162 -14.11 -15.35 -11.34
C LYS A 162 -13.92 -15.32 -12.86
N ASP A 163 -13.89 -14.12 -13.45
CA ASP A 163 -13.67 -13.95 -14.89
C ASP A 163 -12.18 -14.19 -15.19
N ALA A 164 -11.92 -15.22 -15.99
CA ALA A 164 -10.57 -15.57 -16.42
C ALA A 164 -10.04 -14.68 -17.56
N VAL A 165 -10.93 -14.02 -18.30
CA VAL A 165 -10.59 -13.14 -19.42
C VAL A 165 -10.28 -11.74 -18.90
N ASN A 166 -11.12 -11.22 -18.01
CA ASN A 166 -10.97 -9.91 -17.40
C ASN A 166 -10.93 -10.01 -15.87
N PRO A 167 -9.84 -10.54 -15.29
CA PRO A 167 -9.74 -10.66 -13.85
C PRO A 167 -9.71 -9.26 -13.20
N LEU A 168 -10.61 -9.06 -12.25
CA LEU A 168 -10.70 -7.89 -11.39
C LEU A 168 -10.38 -8.31 -9.95
N THR A 169 -9.44 -7.62 -9.34
CA THR A 169 -9.13 -7.70 -7.91
C THR A 169 -9.47 -6.37 -7.27
N GLN A 170 -10.15 -6.39 -6.13
CA GLN A 170 -10.36 -5.18 -5.34
C GLN A 170 -9.79 -5.39 -3.94
N LEU A 171 -8.90 -4.49 -3.55
CA LEU A 171 -8.28 -4.44 -2.23
C LEU A 171 -8.75 -3.18 -1.52
N GLN A 172 -8.94 -3.25 -0.21
CA GLN A 172 -9.11 -2.09 0.64
C GLN A 172 -7.87 -1.92 1.49
N LEU A 173 -7.15 -0.81 1.33
CA LEU A 173 -5.98 -0.45 2.13
C LEU A 173 -6.40 0.46 3.28
N LEU A 174 -6.20 -0.02 4.52
CA LEU A 174 -6.60 0.70 5.73
C LEU A 174 -5.51 1.65 6.23
N PHE A 175 -4.24 1.27 6.05
CA PHE A 175 -3.04 2.07 6.32
C PHE A 175 -1.80 1.34 5.79
N GLY A 176 -0.70 2.08 5.64
CA GLY A 176 0.59 1.55 5.20
C GLY A 176 0.76 1.57 3.70
N LYS A 177 1.57 0.68 3.15
CA LYS A 177 1.95 0.70 1.73
C LYS A 177 1.96 -0.70 1.12
N ILE A 178 1.43 -0.78 -0.09
CA ILE A 178 1.50 -1.98 -0.92
C ILE A 178 2.11 -1.66 -2.29
N TRP A 179 2.83 -2.64 -2.83
CA TRP A 179 3.29 -2.65 -4.22
C TRP A 179 2.58 -3.75 -4.98
N ILE A 180 2.11 -3.42 -6.17
CA ILE A 180 1.36 -4.29 -7.05
C ILE A 180 2.16 -4.49 -8.33
N ILE A 181 2.43 -5.75 -8.65
CA ILE A 181 3.02 -6.18 -9.91
C ILE A 181 1.94 -7.02 -10.60
N LEU A 182 1.09 -6.35 -11.40
CA LEU A 182 -0.12 -6.94 -11.96
C LEU A 182 0.21 -7.73 -13.23
N LYS A 183 -0.12 -9.03 -13.25
CA LYS A 183 0.03 -9.90 -14.42
C LYS A 183 -1.31 -10.08 -15.12
N GLY A 184 -1.71 -9.03 -15.86
CA GLY A 184 -2.98 -8.97 -16.60
C GLY A 184 -4.19 -8.58 -15.74
N GLY A 185 -5.31 -8.27 -16.39
CA GLY A 185 -6.54 -7.85 -15.72
C GLY A 185 -6.52 -6.41 -15.18
N THR A 186 -7.28 -6.18 -14.11
CA THR A 186 -7.39 -4.90 -13.41
C THR A 186 -7.34 -5.12 -11.91
N LEU A 187 -6.65 -4.24 -11.20
CA LEU A 187 -6.64 -4.24 -9.74
C LEU A 187 -6.97 -2.84 -9.23
N ASP A 188 -7.98 -2.77 -8.36
CA ASP A 188 -8.38 -1.56 -7.65
C ASP A 188 -7.91 -1.62 -6.20
N VAL A 189 -7.34 -0.52 -5.72
CA VAL A 189 -7.01 -0.28 -4.32
C VAL A 189 -7.88 0.85 -3.81
N GLN A 190 -8.83 0.52 -2.95
CA GLN A 190 -9.64 1.49 -2.25
C GLN A 190 -8.93 1.95 -0.98
N THR A 191 -8.79 3.26 -0.84
CA THR A 191 -8.37 3.93 0.40
C THR A 191 -9.53 4.77 0.92
N PRO A 192 -9.48 5.26 2.19
CA PRO A 192 -10.51 6.16 2.71
C PRO A 192 -10.67 7.46 1.93
N VAL A 193 -9.68 7.87 1.13
CA VAL A 193 -9.70 9.14 0.39
C VAL A 193 -9.92 8.97 -1.11
N GLY A 194 -9.81 7.78 -1.67
CA GLY A 194 -9.98 7.58 -3.12
C GLY A 194 -9.67 6.15 -3.57
N VAL A 195 -9.79 5.90 -4.87
CA VAL A 195 -9.50 4.60 -5.49
C VAL A 195 -8.35 4.75 -6.48
N ALA A 196 -7.37 3.85 -6.41
CA ALA A 196 -6.30 3.73 -7.39
C ALA A 196 -6.50 2.44 -8.18
N SER A 197 -6.49 2.52 -9.51
CA SER A 197 -6.69 1.38 -10.40
C SER A 197 -5.47 1.21 -11.29
N VAL A 198 -5.02 -0.02 -11.52
CA VAL A 198 -3.94 -0.36 -12.45
C VAL A 198 -4.39 -1.44 -13.43
N ARG A 199 -3.96 -1.34 -14.69
CA ARG A 199 -4.27 -2.31 -15.76
C ARG A 199 -3.00 -2.93 -16.34
N GLY A 200 -2.63 -4.11 -15.85
CA GLY A 200 -1.54 -4.93 -16.36
C GLY A 200 -0.12 -4.38 -16.13
N SER A 201 0.14 -3.72 -14.99
CA SER A 201 1.40 -2.98 -14.79
C SER A 201 1.83 -2.83 -13.31
N PHE A 202 2.76 -1.91 -13.03
CA PHE A 202 3.39 -1.72 -11.72
C PHE A 202 2.86 -0.46 -11.04
N MET A 203 2.20 -0.62 -9.89
CA MET A 203 1.64 0.48 -9.11
C MET A 203 1.93 0.31 -7.62
N SER A 204 2.28 1.38 -6.92
CA SER A 204 2.31 1.40 -5.46
C SER A 204 1.21 2.31 -4.92
N VAL A 205 0.67 1.95 -3.78
CA VAL A 205 -0.31 2.75 -3.06
C VAL A 205 0.09 2.79 -1.60
N ALA A 206 0.35 3.98 -1.08
CA ALA A 206 0.67 4.24 0.32
C ALA A 206 -0.41 5.13 0.92
N TYR A 207 -1.06 4.67 2.00
CA TYR A 207 -2.05 5.46 2.73
C TYR A 207 -1.59 5.75 4.16
N ASN A 208 -1.47 7.04 4.48
CA ASN A 208 -1.20 7.54 5.81
C ASN A 208 -2.53 7.92 6.48
N ALA A 209 -2.96 7.11 7.46
CA ALA A 209 -4.22 7.33 8.18
C ALA A 209 -4.21 8.58 9.08
N ALA A 210 -3.05 8.99 9.60
CA ALA A 210 -2.93 10.16 10.47
C ALA A 210 -3.06 11.46 9.69
N LEU A 211 -2.47 11.52 8.49
CA LEU A 211 -2.56 12.67 7.59
C LEU A 211 -3.77 12.61 6.65
N GLN A 212 -4.47 11.47 6.60
CA GLN A 212 -5.50 11.17 5.62
C GLN A 212 -5.02 11.45 4.19
N GLN A 213 -3.85 10.91 3.85
CA GLN A 213 -3.22 11.11 2.54
C GLN A 213 -2.91 9.77 1.88
N THR A 214 -3.19 9.66 0.58
CA THR A 214 -2.76 8.55 -0.26
C THR A 214 -1.76 9.04 -1.29
N ILE A 215 -0.59 8.40 -1.34
CA ILE A 215 0.40 8.55 -2.41
C ILE A 215 0.22 7.37 -3.35
N ILE A 216 0.01 7.65 -4.63
CA ILE A 216 -0.11 6.66 -5.69
C ILE A 216 1.04 6.88 -6.66
N THR A 217 1.78 5.81 -6.96
CA THR A 217 2.88 5.84 -7.91
C THR A 217 2.58 4.84 -9.03
N CYS A 218 2.46 5.32 -10.26
CA CYS A 218 2.41 4.50 -11.45
C CYS A 218 3.83 4.36 -11.98
N LEU A 219 4.48 3.24 -11.66
CA LEU A 219 5.86 3.02 -12.06
C LEU A 219 5.95 2.74 -13.56
N GLU A 220 5.03 1.90 -14.04
CA GLU A 220 4.90 1.51 -15.44
C GLU A 220 3.42 1.31 -15.75
N GLY A 221 3.05 1.62 -16.99
CA GLY A 221 1.79 1.31 -17.65
C GLY A 221 0.70 2.33 -17.42
N LEU A 222 -0.53 1.84 -17.25
CA LEU A 222 -1.72 2.67 -17.15
C LEU A 222 -2.34 2.55 -15.77
N CYS A 223 -2.33 3.66 -15.05
CA CYS A 223 -3.01 3.79 -13.78
C CYS A 223 -4.12 4.86 -13.88
N ASN A 224 -5.11 4.77 -13.01
CA ASN A 224 -6.16 5.77 -12.88
C ASN A 224 -6.43 6.02 -11.41
N VAL A 225 -6.62 7.28 -11.03
CA VAL A 225 -7.03 7.64 -9.67
C VAL A 225 -8.41 8.26 -9.72
N LEU A 226 -9.34 7.72 -8.95
CA LEU A 226 -10.67 8.29 -8.74
C LEU A 226 -10.68 9.01 -7.39
N PHE A 227 -10.81 10.34 -7.43
CA PHE A 227 -10.90 11.20 -6.26
C PHE A 227 -12.03 12.21 -6.44
N ASN A 228 -12.97 12.29 -5.49
CA ASN A 228 -14.14 13.19 -5.57
C ASN A 228 -14.93 13.06 -6.91
N ASN A 229 -15.08 11.83 -7.41
CA ASN A 229 -15.70 11.52 -8.71
C ASN A 229 -14.96 12.11 -9.94
N VAL A 230 -13.72 12.55 -9.76
CA VAL A 230 -12.83 12.96 -10.84
C VAL A 230 -11.84 11.85 -11.12
N GLU A 231 -11.78 11.41 -12.37
CA GLU A 231 -10.76 10.48 -12.86
C GLU A 231 -9.50 11.26 -13.25
N LEU A 232 -8.37 10.79 -12.74
CA LEU A 232 -7.04 11.35 -12.98
C LEU A 232 -6.19 10.23 -13.59
N PRO A 233 -6.09 10.17 -14.93
CA PRO A 233 -5.25 9.18 -15.58
C PRO A 233 -3.78 9.45 -15.26
N MET A 234 -3.02 8.38 -15.13
CA MET A 234 -1.58 8.40 -14.92
C MET A 234 -0.90 7.39 -15.85
N THR A 235 0.28 7.74 -16.32
CA THR A 235 1.15 6.89 -17.15
C THR A 235 2.44 6.55 -16.42
N ASP A 236 3.38 5.92 -17.13
CA ASP A 236 4.72 5.58 -16.67
C ASP A 236 5.41 6.73 -15.92
N ALA A 237 6.12 6.36 -14.86
CA ALA A 237 6.94 7.29 -14.07
C ALA A 237 6.17 8.50 -13.51
N GLU A 238 4.88 8.34 -13.20
CA GLU A 238 4.06 9.38 -12.60
C GLU A 238 3.63 9.06 -11.16
N GLN A 239 3.50 10.11 -10.36
CA GLN A 239 3.05 10.06 -8.98
C GLN A 239 2.02 11.16 -8.70
N ILE A 240 1.08 10.87 -7.81
CA ILE A 240 0.13 11.84 -7.27
C ILE A 240 -0.09 11.58 -5.78
N THR A 241 -0.37 12.65 -5.03
CA THR A 241 -0.84 12.57 -3.64
C THR A 241 -2.24 13.17 -3.54
N ILE A 242 -3.19 12.44 -2.98
CA ILE A 242 -4.57 12.88 -2.69
C ILE A 242 -4.80 12.87 -1.17
N PRO A 243 -5.73 13.68 -0.59
CA PRO A 243 -6.65 14.63 -1.23
C PRO A 243 -6.01 15.98 -1.57
N PHE A 244 -4.71 16.15 -1.31
CA PHE A 244 -4.04 17.38 -1.70
C PHE A 244 -4.15 17.56 -3.23
N PRO A 245 -4.32 18.79 -3.73
CA PRO A 245 -4.28 19.07 -5.15
C PRO A 245 -2.83 18.98 -5.66
N GLY A 246 -2.21 17.82 -5.50
CA GLY A 246 -0.99 17.47 -6.22
C GLY A 246 -1.33 17.37 -7.69
N ARG A 247 -0.53 18.01 -8.54
CA ARG A 247 -0.53 17.66 -9.96
C ARG A 247 0.11 16.28 -10.08
N VAL A 248 -0.41 15.48 -11.01
CA VAL A 248 0.34 14.31 -11.50
C VAL A 248 1.71 14.83 -11.97
N GLY A 249 2.78 14.22 -11.47
CA GLY A 249 4.15 14.65 -11.72
C GLY A 249 5.12 13.48 -11.63
N GLY A 250 6.42 13.76 -11.77
CA GLY A 250 7.44 12.71 -11.67
C GLY A 250 7.48 12.05 -10.30
N ILE A 251 7.91 10.79 -10.27
CA ILE A 251 8.08 10.01 -9.04
C ILE A 251 9.16 10.63 -8.15
N ASP A 252 8.88 10.77 -6.86
CA ASP A 252 9.88 11.14 -5.86
C ASP A 252 11.09 10.14 -5.88
N PRO A 253 12.35 10.61 -5.93
CA PRO A 253 13.51 9.71 -5.92
C PRO A 253 13.55 8.72 -4.76
N PHE A 254 13.02 9.07 -3.57
CA PHE A 254 12.92 8.15 -2.44
C PHE A 254 11.92 7.03 -2.72
N GLU A 255 10.85 7.29 -3.46
CA GLU A 255 9.89 6.27 -3.89
C GLU A 255 10.52 5.27 -4.86
N ILE A 256 11.39 5.74 -5.78
CA ILE A 256 12.15 4.86 -6.68
C ILE A 256 13.09 3.94 -5.89
N LEU A 257 13.82 4.48 -4.92
CA LEU A 257 14.69 3.67 -4.07
C LEU A 257 13.90 2.66 -3.26
N ASP A 258 12.71 3.04 -2.78
CA ASP A 258 11.83 2.15 -2.02
C ASP A 258 11.27 1.02 -2.90
N TRP A 259 10.98 1.29 -4.19
CA TRP A 259 10.65 0.24 -5.17
C TRP A 259 11.77 -0.77 -5.32
N LEU A 260 12.99 -0.31 -5.63
CA LEU A 260 14.16 -1.17 -5.84
C LEU A 260 14.50 -1.99 -4.58
N ALA A 261 14.38 -1.40 -3.40
CA ALA A 261 14.71 -2.08 -2.15
C ALA A 261 13.71 -3.18 -1.76
N ASN A 262 12.45 -3.09 -2.19
CA ASN A 262 11.39 -3.99 -1.75
C ASN A 262 10.86 -4.91 -2.85
N ASN A 263 11.15 -4.61 -4.12
CA ASN A 263 10.57 -5.30 -5.27
C ASN A 263 11.67 -5.59 -6.30
N PRO A 264 12.39 -6.71 -6.17
CA PRO A 264 13.40 -7.09 -7.17
C PRO A 264 12.80 -7.23 -8.59
N GLU A 265 11.49 -7.52 -8.69
CA GLU A 265 10.78 -7.57 -9.97
C GLU A 265 10.70 -6.20 -10.69
N SER A 266 10.94 -5.10 -9.97
CA SER A 266 10.86 -3.74 -10.51
C SER A 266 12.16 -3.26 -11.17
N GLU A 267 13.29 -3.94 -10.97
CA GLU A 267 14.60 -3.51 -11.50
C GLU A 267 14.60 -3.31 -13.03
N ALA A 268 13.80 -4.10 -13.76
CA ALA A 268 13.70 -4.01 -15.21
C ALA A 268 12.88 -2.81 -15.71
N VAL A 269 12.08 -2.19 -14.85
CA VAL A 269 11.08 -1.18 -15.23
C VAL A 269 11.28 0.16 -14.54
N VAL A 270 12.07 0.19 -13.46
CA VAL A 270 12.45 1.44 -12.80
C VAL A 270 13.23 2.32 -13.80
N PRO A 271 12.78 3.56 -14.05
CA PRO A 271 13.48 4.46 -14.96
C PRO A 271 14.88 4.73 -14.42
N THR A 272 15.91 4.34 -15.19
CA THR A 272 17.34 4.51 -14.86
C THR A 272 17.82 5.96 -14.98
N ASN A 273 16.91 6.94 -14.92
CA ASN A 273 17.23 8.36 -14.85
C ASN A 273 17.78 8.76 -13.47
N THR A 274 18.51 7.86 -12.81
CA THR A 274 19.47 8.26 -11.79
C THR A 274 20.36 9.31 -12.45
N PRO A 275 20.40 10.57 -11.98
CA PRO A 275 21.42 11.48 -12.45
C PRO A 275 22.74 10.77 -12.19
N THR A 276 23.45 10.41 -13.25
CA THR A 276 24.83 9.94 -13.14
C THR A 276 25.53 11.01 -12.32
N LEU A 277 25.84 10.70 -11.05
CA LEU A 277 26.72 11.55 -10.27
C LEU A 277 27.95 11.68 -11.16
N LEU A 278 28.15 12.88 -11.72
CA LEU A 278 29.30 13.14 -12.57
C LEU A 278 30.51 12.61 -11.81
N PRO A 279 31.38 11.80 -12.44
CA PRO A 279 32.58 11.31 -11.78
C PRO A 279 33.25 12.50 -11.09
N PRO A 280 33.73 12.35 -9.84
CA PRO A 280 34.38 13.44 -9.12
C PRO A 280 35.39 14.09 -10.08
N PRO A 281 35.41 15.44 -10.20
CA PRO A 281 36.30 16.11 -11.12
C PRO A 281 37.69 15.51 -10.98
N ALA A 282 38.25 15.01 -12.09
CA ALA A 282 39.55 14.38 -12.08
C ALA A 282 40.51 15.32 -11.31
N THR A 283 41.03 14.84 -10.18
CA THR A 283 42.03 15.58 -9.42
C THR A 283 43.14 15.93 -10.40
N ALA A 284 43.34 17.23 -10.66
CA ALA A 284 44.36 17.68 -11.58
C ALA A 284 45.71 17.13 -11.12
N THR A 285 46.22 16.13 -11.82
CA THR A 285 47.59 15.66 -11.63
C THR A 285 48.50 16.82 -11.99
N ASN A 286 49.14 17.41 -10.98
CA ASN A 286 50.19 18.41 -11.15
C ASN A 286 51.26 17.81 -12.07
N THR A 287 51.21 18.15 -13.35
CA THR A 287 52.25 17.81 -14.31
C THR A 287 53.43 18.74 -14.00
N PRO A 288 54.64 18.24 -13.73
CA PRO A 288 55.78 19.10 -13.46
C PRO A 288 56.06 19.98 -14.67
N VAL A 289 56.06 21.29 -14.45
CA VAL A 289 56.43 22.29 -15.45
C VAL A 289 57.93 22.13 -15.75
N PRO A 290 58.34 21.90 -17.01
CA PRO A 290 59.76 21.89 -17.36
C PRO A 290 60.36 23.31 -17.24
N PRO A 291 61.63 23.45 -16.84
CA PRO A 291 62.28 24.75 -16.73
C PRO A 291 62.48 25.37 -18.12
N ASN A 292 61.93 26.57 -18.32
CA ASN A 292 62.07 27.35 -19.54
C ASN A 292 63.47 28.00 -19.61
N PRO A 293 64.19 27.94 -20.75
CA PRO A 293 65.38 28.75 -20.97
C PRO A 293 65.01 30.20 -21.25
N ALA A 294 65.74 31.12 -20.64
CA ALA A 294 65.58 32.57 -20.81
C ALA A 294 66.05 33.04 -22.20
N THR A 295 65.23 33.86 -22.87
CA THR A 295 65.73 34.90 -23.79
C THR A 295 64.71 36.04 -23.92
N ALA A 296 65.24 37.26 -23.81
CA ALA A 296 64.52 38.53 -23.78
C ALA A 296 63.94 38.95 -25.13
N SER A 297 62.85 39.72 -25.13
CA SER A 297 62.78 41.00 -25.86
C SER A 297 61.47 41.74 -25.58
N ASN A 298 61.57 43.06 -25.59
CA ASN A 298 60.66 44.08 -25.08
C ASN A 298 59.38 44.25 -25.90
N THR A 299 58.24 44.50 -25.26
CA THR A 299 57.17 45.44 -25.70
C THR A 299 56.20 45.71 -24.53
N PRO A 300 55.93 46.97 -24.15
CA PRO A 300 54.94 47.31 -23.13
C PRO A 300 53.57 47.52 -23.78
N THR A 301 52.51 46.87 -23.28
CA THR A 301 51.13 47.26 -23.56
C THR A 301 50.21 46.87 -22.39
N ALA A 302 49.29 47.79 -22.09
CA ALA A 302 48.66 48.04 -20.80
C ALA A 302 47.87 46.87 -20.16
N THR A 303 48.02 46.79 -18.84
CA THR A 303 47.25 45.94 -17.93
C THR A 303 45.86 46.53 -17.68
N VAL A 304 44.80 45.79 -18.04
CA VAL A 304 43.45 45.99 -17.46
C VAL A 304 43.16 44.79 -16.55
N THR A 305 43.39 44.98 -15.25
CA THR A 305 43.04 44.02 -14.21
C THR A 305 41.55 44.12 -13.91
N ARG A 306 40.76 43.13 -14.35
CA ARG A 306 39.46 42.85 -13.74
C ARG A 306 39.66 41.78 -12.68
N THR A 307 39.64 42.19 -11.42
CA THR A 307 39.61 41.29 -10.25
C THR A 307 38.25 40.60 -10.19
N PRO A 308 38.13 39.28 -10.35
CA PRO A 308 36.91 38.59 -9.96
C PRO A 308 36.82 38.59 -8.42
N THR A 309 35.74 39.17 -7.90
CA THR A 309 35.39 39.09 -6.48
C THR A 309 34.90 37.68 -6.20
N VAL A 310 35.67 36.91 -5.43
CA VAL A 310 35.25 35.58 -4.96
C VAL A 310 34.38 35.80 -3.73
N THR A 311 33.06 35.62 -3.88
CA THR A 311 32.12 35.57 -2.75
C THR A 311 32.28 34.21 -2.06
N ALA A 312 32.99 34.18 -0.94
CA ALA A 312 33.05 33.01 -0.07
C ALA A 312 31.68 32.82 0.62
N THR A 313 31.01 31.71 0.33
CA THR A 313 29.83 31.28 1.09
C THR A 313 30.31 30.53 2.32
N VAL A 314 30.11 31.11 3.51
CA VAL A 314 30.42 30.47 4.79
C VAL A 314 29.37 29.40 5.08
N THR A 315 29.74 28.13 4.90
CA THR A 315 28.95 27.00 5.39
C THR A 315 29.17 26.88 6.89
N GLN A 316 28.19 27.31 7.68
CA GLN A 316 28.20 27.08 9.12
C GLN A 316 27.85 25.61 9.40
N THR A 317 28.78 24.89 10.03
CA THR A 317 28.53 23.55 10.59
C THR A 317 27.59 23.68 11.80
N PRO A 318 26.44 23.00 11.85
CA PRO A 318 25.58 23.03 13.01
C PRO A 318 26.28 22.35 14.20
N THR A 319 26.50 23.11 15.26
CA THR A 319 26.96 22.58 16.56
C THR A 319 25.77 22.00 17.30
N VAL A 320 25.76 20.69 17.50
CA VAL A 320 24.74 20.00 18.30
C VAL A 320 25.08 20.21 19.78
N THR A 321 24.27 20.98 20.49
CA THR A 321 24.38 21.13 21.94
C THR A 321 23.56 20.03 22.61
N VAL A 322 24.25 19.05 23.19
CA VAL A 322 23.61 18.00 24.01
C VAL A 322 23.36 18.56 25.41
N THR A 323 22.10 18.87 25.71
CA THR A 323 21.67 19.22 27.06
C THR A 323 21.36 17.94 27.82
N GLN A 324 22.19 17.58 28.79
CA GLN A 324 21.92 16.45 29.67
C GLN A 324 20.93 16.88 30.76
N THR A 325 19.73 16.30 30.72
CA THR A 325 18.73 16.41 31.79
C THR A 325 19.19 15.54 32.97
N PRO A 326 19.30 16.08 34.20
CA PRO A 326 19.68 15.28 35.36
C PRO A 326 18.60 14.25 35.71
N THR A 327 19.02 12.99 35.85
CA THR A 327 18.20 11.85 36.27
C THR A 327 17.76 12.02 37.73
N ALA A 328 16.45 12.00 37.98
CA ALA A 328 15.90 11.99 39.33
C ALA A 328 16.09 10.62 40.00
N THR A 329 16.68 10.62 41.19
CA THR A 329 16.82 9.45 42.06
C THR A 329 15.46 9.09 42.68
N ALA A 330 14.93 7.91 42.34
CA ALA A 330 13.72 7.39 42.98
C ALA A 330 14.05 6.85 44.39
N THR A 331 13.35 7.36 45.40
CA THR A 331 13.38 6.86 46.78
C THR A 331 12.36 5.72 46.91
N ALA A 332 12.83 4.51 47.22
CA ALA A 332 11.95 3.37 47.46
C ALA A 332 11.27 3.49 48.84
N THR A 333 9.94 3.55 48.86
CA THR A 333 9.14 3.41 50.09
C THR A 333 8.66 1.97 50.19
N ALA A 334 9.17 1.24 51.17
CA ALA A 334 8.70 -0.11 51.50
C ALA A 334 7.35 -0.02 52.21
N THR A 335 6.32 -0.67 51.65
CA THR A 335 5.05 -0.91 52.35
C THR A 335 4.96 -2.40 52.66
N SER A 336 5.06 -2.75 53.94
CA SER A 336 4.81 -4.09 54.46
C SER A 336 3.31 -4.40 54.41
N ILE A 337 2.94 -5.52 53.79
CA ILE A 337 1.61 -6.11 53.93
C ILE A 337 1.74 -7.38 54.77
N THR A 338 1.07 -7.32 55.93
CA THR A 338 0.94 -8.35 56.95
C THR A 338 0.11 -9.52 56.41
N SER A 339 0.67 -10.72 56.50
CA SER A 339 -0.02 -11.99 56.22
C SER A 339 -1.11 -12.23 57.26
N LEU A 340 -2.34 -12.49 56.83
CA LEU A 340 -3.42 -12.98 57.70
C LEU A 340 -3.77 -14.41 57.25
N VAL A 341 -3.21 -15.35 58.00
CA VAL A 341 -3.57 -16.77 57.99
C VAL A 341 -4.94 -16.89 58.65
N VAL A 342 -5.93 -17.43 57.93
CA VAL A 342 -7.10 -18.02 58.56
C VAL A 342 -7.09 -19.51 58.23
N ASP A 343 -6.73 -20.24 59.26
CA ASP A 343 -6.83 -21.67 59.43
C ASP A 343 -8.31 -21.99 59.73
N SER A 344 -8.91 -22.96 59.05
CA SER A 344 -10.11 -23.64 59.53
C SER A 344 -10.22 -25.03 58.93
N VAL A 345 -9.83 -25.99 59.75
CA VAL A 345 -9.94 -27.44 59.63
C VAL A 345 -11.35 -27.90 60.06
N ALA A 346 -11.78 -29.06 59.51
CA ALA A 346 -12.89 -29.94 59.91
C ALA A 346 -14.32 -29.43 59.62
N ASP A 347 -15.28 -30.24 59.16
CA ASP A 347 -15.61 -31.58 59.64
C ASP A 347 -16.35 -32.44 58.59
N ALA A 348 -16.39 -33.75 58.88
CA ALA A 348 -17.02 -34.83 58.10
C ALA A 348 -18.57 -34.73 58.02
N VAL A 349 -19.23 -35.53 57.17
CA VAL A 349 -20.03 -36.74 57.53
C VAL A 349 -20.76 -37.29 56.29
N ASP A 350 -20.62 -38.61 56.15
CA ASP A 350 -21.39 -39.61 55.40
C ASP A 350 -22.93 -39.42 55.38
N ALA A 351 -23.58 -39.61 54.22
CA ALA A 351 -24.86 -40.34 54.06
C ALA A 351 -25.47 -40.19 52.65
N SER A 352 -25.96 -41.33 52.15
CA SER A 352 -26.82 -41.62 50.98
C SER A 352 -26.15 -41.89 49.63
#